data_AF-A0A7L2DZL5-F1
#
_entry.id   AF-A0A7L2DZL5-F1
#
_cell.length_a   1.000
_cell.length_b   1.000
_cell.length_c   1.000
_cell.angle_alpha   90.00
_cell.angle_beta   90.00
_cell.angle_gamma   90.00
#
_symmetry.space_group_name_H-M   'P 1'
#
loop_
_entity.id
_entity.type
_entity.pdbx_description
1 polymer ?
#
loop_
_entity_poly.entity_id
_entity_poly.type
_entity_poly.pdbx_seq_one_letter_code
_entity_poly.pdbx_strand_id
1 'polypeptide(L)'
;RGDIVIVKSPNDPKSNICKRVIGLEGDKVCTSNPSDFLKSHSYVPKGHVWLEGDNLRNSTDSRYYGPVPYGLIRGRICLKIWPLNDFGFLRASPNGHRFLDD
;
A
#
# COMPACT_ATOMS: atom_id res chain seq x y z
N ARG A 1 5.10 7.69 -2.28
CA ARG A 1 5.17 6.52 -1.38
C ARG A 1 4.53 6.88 -0.05
N GLY A 2 3.77 5.99 0.59
CA GLY A 2 3.11 6.24 1.88
C GLY A 2 1.68 6.79 1.83
N ASP A 3 1.19 7.19 0.65
CA ASP A 3 -0.18 7.67 0.44
C ASP A 3 -1.21 6.55 0.65
N ILE A 4 -2.43 6.90 1.09
CA ILE A 4 -3.55 5.97 1.15
C ILE A 4 -4.43 6.18 -0.09
N VAL A 5 -4.74 5.10 -0.79
CA VAL A 5 -5.48 5.15 -2.06
C VAL A 5 -6.72 4.26 -2.00
N ILE A 6 -7.78 4.72 -2.67
CA ILE A 6 -8.94 3.89 -3.01
C ILE A 6 -8.70 3.33 -4.40
N VAL A 7 -8.86 2.01 -4.54
CA VAL A 7 -8.53 1.27 -5.75
C VAL A 7 -9.64 0.30 -6.05
N LYS A 8 -9.98 0.12 -7.32
CA LYS A 8 -10.89 -0.95 -7.74
C LYS A 8 -10.23 -2.31 -7.45
N SER A 9 -10.93 -3.20 -6.76
CA SER A 9 -10.35 -4.50 -6.37
C SER A 9 -9.94 -5.30 -7.61
N PRO A 10 -8.69 -5.81 -7.69
CA PRO A 10 -8.25 -6.68 -8.79
C PRO A 10 -9.03 -8.00 -8.84
N ASN A 11 -9.47 -8.50 -7.67
CA ASN A 11 -10.14 -9.79 -7.55
C ASN A 11 -11.67 -9.68 -7.69
N ASP A 12 -12.26 -8.51 -7.38
CA ASP A 12 -13.69 -8.28 -7.49
C ASP A 12 -14.00 -6.89 -8.06
N PRO A 13 -14.33 -6.78 -9.36
CA PRO A 13 -14.58 -5.49 -10.01
C PRO A 13 -15.78 -4.71 -9.45
N LYS A 14 -16.61 -5.27 -8.59
CA LYS A 14 -17.75 -4.55 -8.00
C LYS A 14 -17.37 -3.81 -6.71
N SER A 15 -16.21 -4.12 -6.13
CA SER A 15 -15.76 -3.53 -4.88
C SER A 15 -14.53 -2.62 -5.06
N ASN A 16 -14.37 -1.72 -4.10
CA ASN A 16 -13.17 -0.91 -3.94
C ASN A 16 -12.44 -1.34 -2.66
N ILE A 17 -11.11 -1.27 -2.69
CA ILE A 17 -10.24 -1.47 -1.55
C ILE A 17 -9.57 -0.16 -1.16
N CYS A 18 -9.24 -0.03 0.13
CA CYS A 18 -8.46 1.08 0.67
C CYS A 18 -7.14 0.51 1.21
N LYS A 19 -6.02 0.94 0.64
CA LYS A 19 -4.68 0.43 0.99
C LYS A 19 -3.65 1.54 0.92
N ARG A 20 -2.49 1.30 1.54
CA ARG A 20 -1.35 2.22 1.53
C ARG A 20 -0.38 1.86 0.41
N VAL A 21 0.14 2.88 -0.27
CA VAL A 21 1.19 2.76 -1.26
C VAL A 21 2.53 2.47 -0.58
N ILE A 22 3.04 1.27 -0.77
CA ILE A 22 4.30 0.81 -0.18
C ILE A 22 5.46 0.90 -1.18
N GLY A 23 5.21 0.71 -2.48
CA GLY A 23 6.23 0.81 -3.53
C GLY A 23 5.64 1.37 -4.82
N LEU A 24 6.44 2.13 -5.55
CA LEU A 24 6.14 2.71 -6.86
C LEU A 24 6.85 1.92 -7.96
N GLU A 25 6.53 2.21 -9.22
CA GLU A 25 7.22 1.64 -10.36
C GLU A 25 8.75 1.75 -10.24
N GLY A 26 9.45 0.64 -10.50
CA GLY A 26 10.89 0.56 -10.33
C GLY A 26 11.35 0.11 -8.96
N ASP A 27 10.50 0.17 -7.93
CA ASP A 27 10.88 -0.20 -6.58
C ASP A 27 11.06 -1.72 -6.43
N LYS A 28 12.02 -2.10 -5.58
CA LYS A 28 12.15 -3.45 -5.04
C LYS A 28 11.56 -3.47 -3.64
N VAL A 29 10.47 -4.18 -3.44
CA VAL A 29 9.76 -4.26 -2.15
C VAL A 29 10.05 -5.58 -1.44
N CYS A 30 10.38 -5.52 -0.15
CA CYS A 30 10.52 -6.71 0.69
C CYS A 30 9.14 -7.28 1.00
N THR A 31 8.88 -8.53 0.64
CA THR A 31 7.59 -9.21 0.85
C THR A 31 7.60 -10.21 2.01
N SER A 32 8.77 -10.52 2.55
CA SER A 32 8.93 -11.38 3.73
C SER A 32 8.48 -10.70 5.01
N ASN A 33 7.97 -11.47 5.97
CA ASN A 33 7.75 -10.97 7.31
C ASN A 33 9.08 -10.65 8.01
N PRO A 34 9.10 -9.73 8.99
CA PRO A 34 10.30 -9.41 9.74
C PRO A 34 10.94 -10.59 10.46
N SER A 35 10.14 -11.61 10.78
CA SER A 35 10.56 -12.85 11.44
C SER A 35 11.20 -13.87 10.49
N ASP A 36 11.08 -13.67 9.17
CA ASP A 36 11.53 -14.66 8.20
C ASP A 36 13.03 -14.52 8.00
N PHE A 37 13.74 -15.65 8.08
CA PHE A 37 15.20 -15.70 7.90
C PHE A 37 15.62 -15.36 6.45
N LEU A 38 14.80 -15.75 5.47
CA LEU A 38 15.02 -15.45 4.06
C LEU A 38 14.14 -14.27 3.63
N LYS A 39 14.78 -13.16 3.29
CA LYS A 39 14.08 -11.98 2.77
C LYS A 39 13.70 -12.17 1.31
N SER A 40 12.40 -12.30 1.05
CA SER A 40 11.84 -12.31 -0.31
C SER A 40 11.59 -10.89 -0.78
N HIS A 41 11.85 -10.64 -2.07
CA HIS A 41 11.65 -9.33 -2.68
C HIS A 41 10.83 -9.45 -3.95
N SER A 42 9.94 -8.50 -4.19
CA SER A 42 9.18 -8.35 -5.43
C SER A 42 9.55 -7.04 -6.12
N TYR A 43 9.59 -7.05 -7.44
CA TYR A 43 9.82 -5.85 -8.23
C TYR A 43 8.49 -5.26 -8.68
N VAL A 44 8.36 -3.93 -8.62
CA VAL A 44 7.18 -3.22 -9.09
C VAL A 44 7.38 -2.80 -10.54
N PRO A 45 6.65 -3.38 -11.50
CA PRO A 45 6.81 -3.05 -12.91
C PRO A 45 6.33 -1.62 -13.21
N LYS A 46 6.75 -1.09 -14.36
CA LYS A 46 6.27 0.19 -14.86
C LYS A 46 4.74 0.21 -14.95
N GLY A 47 4.14 1.35 -14.60
CA GLY A 47 2.68 1.49 -14.63
C GLY A 47 1.93 0.82 -13.48
N HIS A 48 2.64 0.29 -12.47
CA HIS A 48 2.06 -0.39 -11.32
C HIS A 48 2.50 0.22 -9.99
N VAL A 49 1.75 -0.13 -8.95
CA VAL A 49 1.99 0.26 -7.56
C VAL A 49 1.88 -0.97 -6.66
N TRP A 50 2.71 -1.04 -5.61
CA TRP A 50 2.60 -2.04 -4.56
C TRP A 50 1.78 -1.48 -3.39
N LEU A 51 0.70 -2.18 -3.03
CA LEU A 51 -0.26 -1.73 -2.02
C LEU A 51 -0.31 -2.71 -0.85
N GLU A 52 -0.24 -2.23 0.38
CA GLU A 52 -0.44 -3.05 1.58
C GLU A 52 -1.40 -2.39 2.57
N GLY A 53 -2.06 -3.21 3.39
CA GLY A 53 -2.86 -2.71 4.51
C GLY A 53 -2.00 -2.44 5.73
N ASP A 54 -2.42 -1.47 6.55
CA ASP A 54 -1.72 -1.15 7.80
C ASP A 54 -1.81 -2.29 8.84
N ASN A 55 -2.86 -3.14 8.77
CA ASN A 55 -2.95 -4.38 9.54
C ASN A 55 -2.42 -5.57 8.74
N LEU A 56 -1.11 -5.75 8.74
CA LEU A 56 -0.39 -6.72 7.89
C LEU A 56 -0.86 -8.16 8.06
N ARG A 57 -1.24 -8.57 9.28
CA ARG A 57 -1.69 -9.93 9.57
C ARG A 57 -3.11 -10.19 9.07
N ASN A 58 -3.90 -9.13 8.90
CA ASN A 58 -5.29 -9.21 8.49
C ASN A 58 -5.57 -8.26 7.32
N SER A 59 -4.84 -8.47 6.23
CA SER A 59 -5.02 -7.71 5.00
C SER A 59 -4.72 -8.59 3.79
N THR A 60 -5.72 -8.74 2.92
CA THR A 60 -5.50 -9.19 1.54
C THR A 60 -5.05 -7.99 0.72
N ASP A 61 -3.82 -8.04 0.21
CA ASP A 61 -3.18 -6.94 -0.50
C ASP A 61 -2.14 -7.43 -1.52
N SER A 62 -1.22 -6.57 -1.99
CA SER A 62 -0.27 -6.91 -3.05
C SER A 62 0.64 -8.10 -2.71
N ARG A 63 0.80 -8.45 -1.43
CA ARG A 63 1.49 -9.68 -1.03
C ARG A 63 0.80 -10.96 -1.52
N TYR A 64 -0.51 -10.87 -1.81
CA TYR A 64 -1.32 -11.99 -2.30
C TYR A 64 -1.62 -11.88 -3.81
N TYR A 65 -2.05 -10.72 -4.29
CA TYR A 65 -2.45 -10.55 -5.70
C TYR A 65 -1.40 -9.83 -6.58
N GLY A 66 -0.27 -9.41 -6.01
CA GLY A 66 0.83 -8.75 -6.73
C GLY A 66 0.66 -7.24 -6.93
N PRO A 67 1.52 -6.64 -7.78
CA PRO A 67 1.46 -5.22 -8.12
C PRO A 67 0.14 -4.84 -8.79
N VAL A 68 -0.35 -3.63 -8.52
CA VAL A 68 -1.64 -3.16 -9.02
C VAL A 68 -1.45 -2.08 -10.09
N PRO A 69 -2.10 -2.16 -11.26
CA PRO A 69 -1.99 -1.11 -12.27
C PRO A 69 -2.51 0.24 -11.77
N TYR A 70 -1.84 1.34 -12.12
CA TYR A 70 -2.30 2.69 -11.76
C TYR A 70 -3.72 2.99 -12.25
N GLY A 71 -4.14 2.39 -13.37
CA GLY A 71 -5.49 2.57 -13.93
C GLY A 71 -6.62 2.07 -13.03
N LEU A 72 -6.34 1.26 -12.00
CA LEU A 72 -7.34 0.83 -11.02
C LEU A 72 -7.51 1.84 -9.88
N ILE A 73 -6.60 2.80 -9.71
CA ILE A 73 -6.67 3.80 -8.65
C ILE A 73 -7.82 4.77 -8.95
N ARG A 74 -8.69 4.95 -7.95
CA ARG A 74 -9.84 5.88 -8.03
C ARG A 74 -9.54 7.22 -7.39
N GLY A 75 -8.68 7.26 -6.39
CA GLY A 75 -8.30 8.52 -5.75
C GLY A 75 -7.37 8.31 -4.56
N ARG A 76 -6.80 9.42 -4.09
CA ARG A 76 -5.96 9.50 -2.89
C ARG A 76 -6.77 10.07 -1.72
N ILE A 77 -6.64 9.45 -0.56
CA ILE A 77 -7.20 9.99 0.69
C ILE A 77 -6.22 11.01 1.24
N CYS A 78 -6.69 12.24 1.46
CA CYS A 78 -5.87 13.35 1.96
C CYS A 78 -6.26 13.82 3.36
N LEU A 79 -7.52 13.59 3.78
CA LEU A 79 -8.08 14.17 4.99
C LEU A 79 -8.74 13.09 5.86
N LYS A 80 -8.42 13.13 7.15
CA LYS A 80 -9.08 12.37 8.19
C LYS A 80 -10.08 13.29 8.90
N ILE A 81 -11.37 12.93 8.83
CA ILE A 81 -12.46 13.74 9.39
C ILE A 81 -12.76 13.38 10.85
N TRP A 82 -12.55 12.11 11.24
CA TRP A 82 -12.89 11.58 12.56
C TRP A 82 -11.79 10.64 13.10
N PRO A 83 -11.56 10.54 14.44
CA PRO A 83 -12.19 11.31 15.53
C PRO A 83 -11.84 12.81 15.50
N LEU A 84 -12.72 13.67 16.03
CA LEU A 84 -12.53 15.13 15.98
C LEU A 84 -11.20 15.59 16.60
N ASN A 85 -10.74 14.88 17.64
CA ASN A 85 -9.46 15.15 18.31
C ASN A 85 -8.23 14.79 17.46
N ASP A 86 -8.43 14.08 16.34
CA ASP A 86 -7.41 13.71 15.36
C ASP A 86 -7.88 14.07 13.94
N PHE A 87 -8.68 15.15 13.84
CA PHE A 87 -9.04 15.77 12.57
C PHE A 87 -7.81 16.41 11.94
N GLY A 88 -7.60 16.15 10.66
CA GLY A 88 -6.54 16.82 9.92
C GLY A 88 -6.09 16.05 8.69
N PHE A 89 -5.05 16.57 8.05
CA PHE A 89 -4.43 15.91 6.92
C PHE A 89 -3.81 14.58 7.36
N LEU A 90 -3.96 13.56 6.50
CA LEU A 90 -3.28 12.30 6.71
C LEU A 90 -1.78 12.56 6.66
N ARG A 91 -1.10 12.29 7.78
CA ARG A 91 0.34 12.41 7.88
C ARG A 91 1.02 11.38 6.97
N ALA A 92 2.31 11.62 6.70
CA ALA A 92 3.16 10.62 6.09
C ALA A 92 3.04 9.28 6.83
N SER A 93 3.15 8.18 6.09
CA SER A 93 2.94 6.83 6.60
C SER A 93 3.69 6.57 7.93
N PRO A 94 3.02 6.04 8.97
CA PRO A 94 3.67 5.63 10.22
C PRO A 94 4.77 4.59 10.00
N ASN A 95 4.66 3.80 8.93
CA ASN A 95 5.66 2.83 8.51
C ASN A 95 6.81 3.48 7.71
N GLY A 96 7.08 4.78 7.93
CA GLY A 96 8.10 5.57 7.25
C GLY A 96 9.47 4.88 7.15
N HIS A 97 9.86 4.21 8.24
CA HIS A 97 11.10 3.44 8.36
C HIS A 97 11.19 2.22 7.44
N ARG A 98 10.08 1.68 6.90
CA ARG A 98 10.12 0.62 5.87
C ARG A 98 10.47 1.13 4.48
N PHE A 99 10.44 2.45 4.30
CA PHE A 99 10.76 3.09 3.04
C PHE A 99 12.15 3.73 3.05
N LEU A 100 12.81 3.74 4.22
CA LEU A 100 14.19 4.17 4.43
C LEU A 100 15.08 2.94 4.32
N ASP A 101 15.35 2.53 3.10
CA ASP A 101 16.51 1.72 2.72
C ASP A 101 16.79 2.13 1.26
N ASP A 102 17.68 3.11 1.09
CA ASP A 102 18.39 3.34 -0.17
C ASP A 102 19.36 2.18 -0.42
#